data_AF-A0A656G7L5-F1
#
_entry.id   AF-A0A656G7L5-F1
#
_cell.length_a   1.000
_cell.length_b   1.000
_cell.length_c   1.000
_cell.angle_alpha   90.00
_cell.angle_beta   90.00
_cell.angle_gamma   90.00
#
_symmetry.space_group_name_H-M   'P 1'
#
loop_
_entity.id
_entity.type
_entity.pdbx_description
1 polymer ?
#
loop_
_entity_poly.entity_id
_entity_poly.type
_entity_poly.pdbx_seq_one_letter_code
_entity_poly.pdbx_strand_id
1 'polypeptide(L)'
;EAVQVSNDSPVLLDHFLNCAIEMDVDAVCDGTDVVIGAIMQHIEQAGVHSGDSACSLPPYSLPAHIQDEMREQVKKMALELGVVGLMNVQLALQGEDIYVIEVNPRASRTVPFVSKCIGVSLAMIAARVMAGKTLKELNFTKEIIPNFYSVKEAVFPFAKFPGVDPILGPEMKSTGEVMGVGDTFGEAFAKAQMGASEVLPTGGTAFISVRDDDKPLVEAVARDLINLGFEIVATAGTAKLIEAAGLKVRRVNKVTEGRPHVVDMIKNDEVTLIINTTEGRQSIADSYSIRRNALQHKIYCTTTIAAGEAICEALKFGPEKTVRRLQDLHAGLKA
;
A
#
# COMPACT_ATOMS: atom_id res chain seq x y z
N GLU A 1 -16.44 3.27 25.24
CA GLU A 1 -16.89 3.56 23.86
C GLU A 1 -16.87 2.32 22.97
N ALA A 2 -15.79 1.52 22.89
CA ALA A 2 -15.74 0.30 22.06
C ALA A 2 -16.90 -0.70 22.27
N VAL A 3 -17.41 -0.83 23.50
CA VAL A 3 -18.55 -1.70 23.86
C VAL A 3 -19.88 -1.22 23.26
N GLN A 4 -20.04 0.07 22.93
CA GLN A 4 -21.31 0.59 22.38
C GLN A 4 -21.50 0.31 20.89
N VAL A 5 -20.44 -0.04 20.17
CA VAL A 5 -20.46 -0.29 18.71
C VAL A 5 -20.45 -1.79 18.38
N SER A 6 -20.19 -2.64 19.37
CA SER A 6 -20.20 -4.09 19.19
C SER A 6 -21.61 -4.64 19.41
N ASN A 7 -22.27 -5.05 18.31
CA ASN A 7 -23.52 -5.79 18.36
C ASN A 7 -23.27 -7.18 18.99
N ASP A 8 -23.54 -7.33 20.29
CA ASP A 8 -23.43 -8.58 21.09
C ASP A 8 -22.11 -9.38 20.97
N SER A 9 -21.10 -8.84 20.29
CA SER A 9 -19.85 -9.53 19.95
C SER A 9 -18.72 -9.12 20.89
N PRO A 10 -17.73 -10.00 21.17
CA PRO A 10 -16.63 -9.66 22.07
C PRO A 10 -15.77 -8.54 21.49
N VAL A 11 -15.22 -7.70 22.38
CA VAL A 11 -14.14 -6.77 22.02
C VAL A 11 -12.84 -7.58 21.91
N LEU A 12 -12.22 -7.55 20.73
CA LEU A 12 -10.98 -8.26 20.45
C LEU A 12 -9.77 -7.41 20.89
N LEU A 13 -8.75 -8.10 21.41
CA LEU A 13 -7.47 -7.53 21.78
C LEU A 13 -6.39 -8.38 21.12
N ASP A 14 -5.71 -7.78 20.15
CA ASP A 14 -4.72 -8.46 19.32
C ASP A 14 -3.34 -7.82 19.49
N HIS A 15 -2.29 -8.63 19.31
CA HIS A 15 -0.93 -8.14 19.30
C HIS A 15 -0.65 -7.43 17.97
N PHE A 16 -0.12 -6.20 18.05
CA PHE A 16 0.20 -5.44 16.85
C PHE A 16 1.49 -5.94 16.20
N LEU A 17 1.40 -6.44 14.96
CA LEU A 17 2.52 -6.93 14.18
C LEU A 17 3.27 -5.76 13.52
N ASN A 18 4.28 -5.26 14.21
CA ASN A 18 5.05 -4.12 13.72
C ASN A 18 5.91 -4.48 12.48
N CYS A 19 6.06 -3.53 11.56
CA CYS A 19 6.82 -3.68 10.31
C CYS A 19 6.43 -4.92 9.48
N ALA A 20 5.20 -5.43 9.61
CA ALA A 20 4.74 -6.56 8.84
C ALA A 20 4.19 -6.12 7.47
N ILE A 21 4.46 -6.90 6.43
CA ILE A 21 3.87 -6.67 5.11
C ILE A 21 2.45 -7.23 5.13
N GLU A 22 1.46 -6.44 4.74
CA GLU A 22 0.07 -6.89 4.64
C GLU A 22 -0.21 -7.43 3.23
N MET A 23 -1.00 -8.51 3.15
CA MET A 23 -1.43 -9.11 1.90
C MET A 23 -2.93 -9.37 1.88
N ASP A 24 -3.55 -9.13 0.73
CA ASP A 24 -4.91 -9.59 0.43
C ASP A 24 -4.86 -10.74 -0.57
N VAL A 25 -5.57 -11.83 -0.27
CA VAL A 25 -5.74 -12.96 -1.20
C VAL A 25 -7.22 -13.16 -1.50
N ASP A 26 -7.61 -12.87 -2.74
CA ASP A 26 -8.97 -13.18 -3.22
C ASP A 26 -8.96 -14.59 -3.85
N ALA A 27 -9.96 -15.40 -3.51
CA ALA A 27 -10.10 -16.77 -4.02
C ALA A 27 -11.56 -17.11 -4.32
N VAL A 28 -11.78 -18.11 -5.19
CA VAL A 28 -13.09 -18.68 -5.46
C VAL A 28 -13.06 -20.16 -5.11
N CYS A 29 -14.06 -20.63 -4.36
CA CYS A 29 -14.23 -22.02 -3.97
C CYS A 29 -15.59 -22.53 -4.44
N ASP A 30 -15.67 -23.75 -4.99
CA ASP A 30 -16.93 -24.41 -5.34
C ASP A 30 -17.39 -25.47 -4.31
N GLY A 31 -16.77 -25.45 -3.13
CA GLY A 31 -16.96 -26.42 -2.06
C GLY A 31 -16.03 -27.64 -2.15
N THR A 32 -15.36 -27.84 -3.29
CA THR A 32 -14.40 -28.95 -3.48
C THR A 32 -13.05 -28.50 -4.02
N ASP A 33 -13.06 -27.63 -5.03
CA ASP A 33 -11.88 -27.04 -5.62
C ASP A 33 -11.80 -25.55 -5.21
N VAL A 34 -10.58 -25.05 -5.03
CA VAL A 34 -10.29 -23.66 -4.70
C VAL A 34 -9.28 -23.11 -5.70
N VAL A 35 -9.61 -21.98 -6.31
CA VAL A 35 -8.70 -21.27 -7.23
C VAL A 35 -8.41 -19.89 -6.68
N ILE A 36 -7.12 -19.60 -6.52
CA ILE A 36 -6.63 -18.28 -6.14
C ILE A 36 -6.92 -17.33 -7.31
N GLY A 37 -7.64 -16.25 -7.00
CA GLY A 37 -7.90 -15.16 -7.94
C GLY A 37 -6.66 -14.30 -8.08
N ALA A 38 -6.09 -13.85 -6.96
CA ALA A 38 -4.81 -13.17 -6.91
C ALA A 38 -4.27 -13.07 -5.48
N ILE A 39 -2.95 -12.91 -5.37
CA ILE A 39 -2.26 -12.41 -4.17
C ILE A 39 -1.88 -10.96 -4.43
N MET A 40 -2.30 -10.06 -3.56
CA MET A 40 -1.97 -8.64 -3.61
C MET A 40 -1.08 -8.31 -2.41
N GLN A 41 0.03 -7.63 -2.66
CA GLN A 41 0.91 -7.12 -1.62
C GLN A 41 0.63 -5.65 -1.39
N HIS A 42 0.37 -5.23 -0.15
CA HIS A 42 0.23 -3.81 0.17
C HIS A 42 1.60 -3.12 0.16
N ILE A 43 1.60 -1.83 -0.20
CA ILE A 43 2.79 -0.99 -0.10
C ILE A 43 2.95 -0.54 1.36
N GLU A 44 1.88 -0.03 1.97
CA GLU A 44 1.85 0.27 3.39
C GLU A 44 1.90 -1.01 4.24
N GLN A 45 2.56 -0.93 5.39
CA GLN A 45 2.65 -2.03 6.35
C GLN A 45 1.31 -2.29 7.07
N ALA A 46 1.19 -3.50 7.64
CA ALA A 46 0.08 -3.86 8.50
C ALA A 46 -0.14 -2.81 9.62
N GLY A 47 -1.40 -2.42 9.80
CA GLY A 47 -1.79 -1.30 10.68
C GLY A 47 -2.23 -0.05 9.94
N VAL A 48 -1.94 0.05 8.64
CA VAL A 48 -2.71 0.89 7.72
C VAL A 48 -3.81 0.02 7.14
N HIS A 49 -5.05 0.47 7.22
CA HIS A 49 -6.19 -0.30 6.76
C HIS A 49 -6.09 -0.63 5.26
N SER A 50 -6.32 -1.90 4.88
CA SER A 50 -6.25 -2.42 3.50
C SER A 50 -6.97 -1.59 2.43
N GLY A 51 -8.06 -0.93 2.81
CA GLY A 51 -8.82 -0.01 1.95
C GLY A 51 -8.09 1.29 1.60
N ASP A 52 -7.22 1.77 2.49
CA ASP A 52 -6.41 2.98 2.31
C ASP A 52 -5.00 2.66 1.81
N SER A 53 -4.53 1.43 1.96
CA SER A 53 -3.24 1.00 1.42
C SER A 53 -3.27 0.93 -0.11
N ALA A 54 -2.20 1.40 -0.73
CA ALA A 54 -1.89 1.02 -2.09
C ALA A 54 -1.52 -0.48 -2.11
N CYS A 55 -1.78 -1.17 -3.21
CA CYS A 55 -1.39 -2.57 -3.34
C CYS A 55 -0.95 -2.92 -4.76
N SER A 56 -0.12 -3.95 -4.87
CA SER A 56 0.46 -4.44 -6.12
C SER A 56 -0.01 -5.87 -6.43
N LEU A 57 -0.30 -6.10 -7.71
CA LEU A 57 -0.54 -7.39 -8.32
C LEU A 57 0.32 -7.50 -9.59
N PRO A 58 1.21 -8.50 -9.70
CA PRO A 58 1.60 -9.45 -8.67
C PRO A 58 2.36 -8.78 -7.50
N PRO A 59 2.63 -9.48 -6.38
CA PRO A 59 3.51 -8.98 -5.33
C PRO A 59 4.87 -8.53 -5.88
N TYR A 60 5.39 -7.39 -5.39
CA TYR A 60 6.58 -6.76 -5.95
C TYR A 60 7.88 -7.12 -5.21
N SER A 61 7.79 -7.59 -3.96
CA SER A 61 8.97 -7.98 -3.17
C SER A 61 8.82 -9.31 -2.41
N LEU A 62 7.66 -9.97 -2.46
CA LEU A 62 7.44 -11.24 -1.76
C LEU A 62 8.15 -12.43 -2.45
N PRO A 63 8.94 -13.22 -1.71
CA PRO A 63 9.52 -14.46 -2.22
C PRO A 63 8.46 -15.47 -2.69
N ALA A 64 8.79 -16.25 -3.73
CA ALA A 64 7.86 -17.23 -4.30
C ALA A 64 7.42 -18.30 -3.28
N HIS A 65 8.33 -18.77 -2.42
CA HIS A 65 8.00 -19.79 -1.41
C HIS A 65 6.97 -19.31 -0.39
N ILE A 66 7.06 -18.04 0.04
CA ILE A 66 6.05 -17.43 0.90
C ILE A 66 4.71 -17.34 0.17
N GLN A 67 4.69 -16.91 -1.09
CA GLN A 67 3.45 -16.84 -1.86
C GLN A 67 2.80 -18.23 -1.99
N ASP A 68 3.58 -19.29 -2.23
CA ASP A 68 3.08 -20.66 -2.30
C ASP A 68 2.50 -21.14 -0.97
N GLU A 69 3.14 -20.79 0.15
CA GLU A 69 2.59 -21.07 1.47
C GLU A 69 1.25 -20.35 1.70
N MET A 70 1.14 -19.07 1.33
CA MET A 70 -0.13 -18.34 1.40
C MET A 70 -1.23 -19.03 0.59
N ARG A 71 -0.92 -19.49 -0.64
CA ARG A 71 -1.89 -20.24 -1.47
C ARG A 71 -2.42 -21.46 -0.74
N GLU A 72 -1.54 -22.24 -0.13
CA GLU A 72 -1.93 -23.46 0.58
C GLU A 72 -2.74 -23.18 1.84
N GLN A 73 -2.37 -22.16 2.61
CA GLN A 73 -3.13 -21.73 3.79
C GLN A 73 -4.55 -21.26 3.39
N VAL A 74 -4.66 -20.43 2.34
CA VAL A 74 -5.95 -19.91 1.84
C VAL A 74 -6.86 -21.02 1.34
N LYS A 75 -6.33 -21.98 0.58
CA LYS A 75 -7.11 -23.15 0.13
C LYS A 75 -7.65 -23.97 1.29
N LYS A 76 -6.82 -24.22 2.32
CA LYS A 76 -7.26 -24.95 3.53
C LYS A 76 -8.37 -24.21 4.25
N MET A 77 -8.22 -22.90 4.43
CA MET A 77 -9.26 -22.06 5.06
C MET A 77 -10.56 -22.07 4.26
N ALA A 78 -10.50 -22.01 2.94
CA ALA A 78 -11.68 -22.05 2.07
C ALA A 78 -12.51 -23.32 2.28
N LEU A 79 -11.84 -24.47 2.32
CA LEU A 79 -12.47 -25.78 2.47
C LEU A 79 -13.01 -25.98 3.89
N GLU A 80 -12.23 -25.61 4.91
CA GLU A 80 -12.63 -25.73 6.31
C GLU A 80 -13.86 -24.86 6.64
N LEU A 81 -13.91 -23.64 6.09
CA LEU A 81 -15.04 -22.72 6.29
C LEU A 81 -16.26 -23.05 5.39
N GLY A 82 -16.16 -24.06 4.53
CA GLY A 82 -17.25 -24.45 3.62
C GLY A 82 -17.62 -23.36 2.62
N VAL A 83 -16.66 -22.58 2.14
CA VAL A 83 -16.90 -21.48 1.22
C VAL A 83 -17.45 -22.00 -0.11
N VAL A 84 -18.53 -21.39 -0.59
CA VAL A 84 -19.04 -21.56 -1.96
C VAL A 84 -19.25 -20.18 -2.58
N GLY A 85 -18.41 -19.83 -3.56
CA GLY A 85 -18.32 -18.49 -4.14
C GLY A 85 -17.00 -17.81 -3.80
N LEU A 86 -17.04 -16.49 -3.56
CA LEU A 86 -15.86 -15.66 -3.27
C LEU A 86 -15.49 -15.71 -1.79
N MET A 87 -14.19 -15.65 -1.54
CA MET A 87 -13.63 -15.30 -0.25
C MET A 87 -12.41 -14.39 -0.42
N ASN A 88 -12.11 -13.68 0.65
CA ASN A 88 -10.91 -12.87 0.80
C ASN A 88 -10.23 -13.22 2.12
N VAL A 89 -8.91 -13.28 2.12
CA VAL A 89 -8.09 -13.51 3.31
C VAL A 89 -7.08 -12.38 3.41
N GLN A 90 -7.02 -11.76 4.59
CA GLN A 90 -5.98 -10.79 4.93
C GLN A 90 -4.91 -11.48 5.77
N LEU A 91 -3.66 -11.34 5.34
CA LEU A 91 -2.49 -11.94 5.95
C LEU A 91 -1.49 -10.84 6.32
N ALA A 92 -0.61 -11.11 7.29
CA ALA A 92 0.55 -10.30 7.59
C ALA A 92 1.82 -11.18 7.58
N LEU A 93 2.88 -10.72 6.92
CA LEU A 93 4.19 -11.37 6.91
C LEU A 93 5.13 -10.58 7.82
N GLN A 94 5.65 -11.23 8.87
CA GLN A 94 6.69 -10.66 9.74
C GLN A 94 7.88 -11.61 9.79
N GLY A 95 9.01 -11.19 9.23
CA GLY A 95 10.13 -12.10 8.97
C GLY A 95 9.72 -13.14 7.93
N GLU A 96 9.76 -14.42 8.31
CA GLU A 96 9.29 -15.54 7.47
C GLU A 96 7.91 -16.08 7.93
N ASP A 97 7.35 -15.54 9.03
CA ASP A 97 6.10 -16.04 9.61
C ASP A 97 4.88 -15.35 8.98
N ILE A 98 3.93 -16.16 8.48
CA ILE A 98 2.65 -15.70 7.94
C ILE A 98 1.58 -15.77 9.03
N TYR A 99 1.02 -14.63 9.39
CA TYR A 99 -0.08 -14.48 10.33
C TYR A 99 -1.39 -14.25 9.57
N VAL A 100 -2.47 -14.87 10.04
CA VAL A 100 -3.83 -14.62 9.51
C VAL A 100 -4.46 -13.48 10.31
N ILE A 101 -4.87 -12.41 9.63
CA ILE A 101 -5.58 -11.27 10.24
C ILE A 101 -7.06 -11.59 10.31
N GLU A 102 -7.70 -11.77 9.15
CA GLU A 102 -9.11 -12.11 9.05
C GLU A 102 -9.44 -12.87 7.76
N VAL A 103 -10.57 -13.58 7.78
CA VAL A 103 -11.16 -14.21 6.60
C VAL A 103 -12.55 -13.64 6.37
N ASN A 104 -12.76 -13.12 5.18
CA ASN A 104 -14.03 -12.60 4.71
C ASN A 104 -14.65 -13.61 3.72
N PRO A 105 -15.61 -14.47 4.14
CA PRO A 105 -16.26 -15.46 3.26
C PRO A 105 -17.32 -14.79 2.37
N ARG A 106 -16.91 -13.75 1.64
CA ARG A 106 -17.72 -12.92 0.75
C ARG A 106 -16.83 -12.23 -0.26
N ALA A 107 -17.44 -11.53 -1.22
CA ALA A 107 -16.72 -10.61 -2.07
C ALA A 107 -16.06 -9.48 -1.25
N SER A 108 -14.80 -9.21 -1.54
CA SER A 108 -14.03 -8.06 -1.05
C SER A 108 -14.15 -6.88 -2.03
N ARG A 109 -13.69 -5.71 -1.58
CA ARG A 109 -13.61 -4.51 -2.42
C ARG A 109 -12.54 -4.63 -3.53
N THR A 110 -11.59 -5.55 -3.40
CA THR A 110 -10.48 -5.78 -4.35
C THR A 110 -10.89 -6.62 -5.56
N VAL A 111 -12.00 -7.35 -5.51
CA VAL A 111 -12.49 -8.22 -6.59
C VAL A 111 -12.57 -7.52 -7.96
N PRO A 112 -13.07 -6.27 -8.10
CA PRO A 112 -13.06 -5.55 -9.36
C PRO A 112 -11.65 -5.26 -9.88
N PHE A 113 -10.75 -4.80 -9.00
CA PHE A 113 -9.33 -4.57 -9.34
C PHE A 113 -8.67 -5.86 -9.83
N VAL A 114 -8.78 -6.96 -9.07
CA VAL A 114 -8.25 -8.27 -9.44
C VAL A 114 -8.80 -8.72 -10.79
N SER A 115 -10.12 -8.61 -10.99
CA SER A 115 -10.77 -9.00 -12.24
C SER A 115 -10.27 -8.21 -13.45
N LYS A 116 -9.90 -6.93 -13.26
CA LYS A 116 -9.30 -6.11 -14.31
C LYS A 116 -7.85 -6.48 -14.59
N CYS A 117 -7.10 -6.91 -13.58
CA CYS A 117 -5.72 -7.36 -13.75
C CYS A 117 -5.65 -8.69 -14.51
N ILE A 118 -6.47 -9.67 -14.15
CA ILE A 118 -6.38 -11.04 -14.70
C ILE A 118 -7.26 -11.29 -15.94
N GLY A 119 -8.10 -10.32 -16.33
CA GLY A 119 -8.96 -10.41 -17.51
C GLY A 119 -10.15 -11.37 -17.37
N VAL A 120 -10.46 -11.84 -16.15
CA VAL A 120 -11.59 -12.70 -15.83
C VAL A 120 -12.40 -12.05 -14.71
N SER A 121 -13.73 -12.04 -14.85
CA SER A 121 -14.61 -11.52 -13.81
C SER A 121 -14.79 -12.56 -12.70
N LEU A 122 -14.07 -12.40 -11.59
CA LEU A 122 -14.20 -13.29 -10.43
C LEU A 122 -15.62 -13.28 -9.86
N ALA A 123 -16.27 -12.10 -9.84
CA ALA A 123 -17.67 -11.98 -9.43
C ALA A 123 -18.62 -12.84 -10.31
N MET A 124 -18.40 -12.87 -11.63
CA MET A 124 -19.19 -13.70 -12.54
C MET A 124 -18.95 -15.20 -12.29
N ILE A 125 -17.68 -15.60 -12.11
CA ILE A 125 -17.32 -16.99 -11.81
C ILE A 125 -17.99 -17.42 -10.50
N ALA A 126 -17.80 -16.66 -9.43
CA ALA A 126 -18.35 -16.97 -8.12
C ALA A 126 -19.89 -16.98 -8.09
N ALA A 127 -20.54 -16.07 -8.82
CA ALA A 127 -22.00 -16.09 -8.95
C ALA A 127 -22.52 -17.37 -9.62
N ARG A 128 -21.81 -17.85 -10.65
CA ARG A 128 -22.14 -19.13 -11.31
C ARG A 128 -21.85 -20.33 -10.40
N VAL A 129 -20.78 -20.25 -9.60
CA VAL A 129 -20.47 -21.25 -8.59
C VAL A 129 -21.57 -21.36 -7.54
N MET A 130 -22.02 -20.24 -6.99
CA MET A 130 -23.16 -20.20 -6.06
C MET A 130 -24.46 -20.71 -6.70
N ALA A 131 -24.60 -20.63 -8.03
CA ALA A 131 -25.72 -21.20 -8.78
C ALA A 131 -25.56 -22.69 -9.14
N GLY A 132 -24.51 -23.35 -8.65
CA GLY A 132 -24.29 -24.79 -8.78
C GLY A 132 -23.34 -25.23 -9.90
N LYS A 133 -22.60 -24.30 -10.53
CA LYS A 133 -21.54 -24.65 -11.49
C LYS A 133 -20.22 -24.90 -10.79
N THR A 134 -19.51 -25.95 -11.17
CA THR A 134 -18.15 -26.18 -10.67
C THR A 134 -17.14 -25.29 -11.39
N LEU A 135 -15.99 -25.03 -10.74
CA LEU A 135 -14.86 -24.30 -11.33
C LEU A 135 -14.34 -25.00 -12.59
N LYS A 136 -14.39 -26.33 -12.61
CA LYS A 136 -14.09 -27.16 -13.78
C LYS A 136 -15.05 -26.90 -14.95
N GLU A 137 -16.36 -26.86 -14.73
CA GLU A 137 -17.34 -26.51 -15.77
C GLU A 137 -17.16 -25.09 -16.32
N LEU A 138 -16.64 -24.17 -15.49
CA LEU A 138 -16.37 -22.79 -15.86
C LEU A 138 -15.00 -22.57 -16.50
N ASN A 139 -14.18 -23.62 -16.63
CA ASN A 139 -12.78 -23.55 -17.09
C ASN A 139 -11.91 -22.56 -16.29
N PHE A 140 -12.24 -22.32 -15.02
CA PHE A 140 -11.43 -21.48 -14.12
C PHE A 140 -10.79 -22.40 -13.07
N THR A 141 -9.75 -23.13 -13.47
CA THR A 141 -9.12 -24.20 -12.67
C THR A 141 -7.71 -23.86 -12.20
N LYS A 142 -7.16 -22.72 -12.63
CA LYS A 142 -5.79 -22.29 -12.32
C LYS A 142 -5.78 -20.77 -12.10
N GLU A 143 -4.89 -20.34 -11.21
CA GLU A 143 -4.58 -18.93 -11.01
C GLU A 143 -3.98 -18.34 -12.30
N ILE A 144 -4.37 -17.12 -12.61
CA ILE A 144 -3.84 -16.35 -13.74
C ILE A 144 -2.90 -15.30 -13.17
N ILE A 145 -1.61 -15.40 -13.47
CA ILE A 145 -0.59 -14.46 -13.03
C ILE A 145 -0.19 -13.58 -14.22
N PRO A 146 -0.55 -12.28 -14.22
CA PRO A 146 -0.15 -11.37 -15.29
C PRO A 146 1.37 -11.19 -15.40
N ASN A 147 1.85 -10.94 -16.62
CA ASN A 147 3.25 -10.61 -16.90
C ASN A 147 3.54 -9.09 -16.86
N PHE A 148 2.64 -8.33 -16.26
CA PHE A 148 2.73 -6.89 -16.04
C PHE A 148 2.29 -6.58 -14.61
N TYR A 149 2.72 -5.43 -14.10
CA TYR A 149 2.31 -4.93 -12.79
C TYR A 149 1.06 -4.09 -12.91
N SER A 150 0.16 -4.30 -11.97
CA SER A 150 -1.01 -3.48 -11.69
C SER A 150 -0.93 -2.98 -10.26
N VAL A 151 -1.02 -1.67 -10.06
CA VAL A 151 -1.00 -1.05 -8.74
C VAL A 151 -2.32 -0.33 -8.52
N LYS A 152 -3.00 -0.65 -7.41
CA LYS A 152 -4.15 0.08 -6.90
C LYS A 152 -3.63 1.18 -5.97
N GLU A 153 -4.13 2.40 -6.10
CA GLU A 153 -3.89 3.50 -5.17
C GLU A 153 -5.22 4.10 -4.69
N ALA A 154 -5.27 4.55 -3.44
CA ALA A 154 -6.45 5.10 -2.79
C ALA A 154 -6.58 6.63 -2.99
N VAL A 155 -7.82 7.11 -3.08
CA VAL A 155 -8.14 8.54 -3.23
C VAL A 155 -8.78 9.06 -1.94
N PHE A 156 -8.13 10.07 -1.34
CA PHE A 156 -8.48 10.57 -0.01
C PHE A 156 -9.27 11.89 -0.04
N PRO A 157 -10.24 12.06 0.87
CA PRO A 157 -11.04 13.29 0.95
C PRO A 157 -10.40 14.37 1.83
N PHE A 158 -9.14 14.25 2.26
CA PHE A 158 -8.54 15.16 3.25
C PHE A 158 -8.63 16.64 2.87
N ALA A 159 -8.48 16.98 1.59
CA ALA A 159 -8.62 18.35 1.10
C ALA A 159 -10.03 18.95 1.30
N LYS A 160 -11.05 18.12 1.51
CA LYS A 160 -12.42 18.53 1.84
C LYS A 160 -12.61 18.82 3.33
N PHE A 161 -11.71 18.32 4.18
CA PHE A 161 -11.81 18.40 5.64
C PHE A 161 -10.51 18.96 6.27
N PRO A 162 -10.21 20.26 6.11
CA PRO A 162 -8.91 20.85 6.50
C PRO A 162 -8.63 20.88 8.01
N GLY A 163 -9.61 20.50 8.84
CA GLY A 163 -9.46 20.32 10.29
C GLY A 163 -9.06 18.90 10.71
N VAL A 164 -9.05 17.94 9.77
CA VAL A 164 -8.67 16.54 10.01
C VAL A 164 -7.18 16.37 9.73
N ASP A 165 -6.56 15.44 10.46
CA ASP A 165 -5.17 15.03 10.26
C ASP A 165 -5.06 14.08 9.05
N PRO A 166 -4.32 14.44 7.98
CA PRO A 166 -4.12 13.57 6.83
C PRO A 166 -3.07 12.50 7.13
N ILE A 167 -3.41 11.60 8.06
CA ILE A 167 -2.60 10.46 8.47
C ILE A 167 -3.38 9.15 8.25
N LEU A 168 -2.67 8.13 7.80
CA LEU A 168 -3.19 6.77 7.63
C LEU A 168 -3.23 6.03 8.97
N GLY A 169 -4.06 5.00 9.07
CA GLY A 169 -4.20 4.19 10.28
C GLY A 169 -5.14 3.00 10.09
N PRO A 170 -5.57 2.35 11.18
CA PRO A 170 -6.33 1.09 11.10
C PRO A 170 -7.80 1.28 10.68
N GLU A 171 -8.27 2.52 10.56
CA GLU A 171 -9.60 2.85 10.05
C GLU A 171 -9.51 3.46 8.65
N MET A 172 -10.31 2.94 7.72
CA MET A 172 -10.41 3.41 6.34
C MET A 172 -10.97 4.84 6.24
N LYS A 173 -10.33 5.69 5.44
CA LYS A 173 -10.74 7.08 5.18
C LYS A 173 -10.88 7.41 3.69
N SER A 174 -10.34 6.59 2.80
CA SER A 174 -10.42 6.77 1.37
C SER A 174 -11.87 6.65 0.84
N THR A 175 -12.12 7.26 -0.32
CA THR A 175 -13.46 7.32 -0.94
C THR A 175 -13.52 6.67 -2.32
N GLY A 176 -12.36 6.39 -2.90
CA GLY A 176 -12.23 5.80 -4.22
C GLY A 176 -10.82 5.25 -4.42
N GLU A 177 -10.59 4.69 -5.59
CA GLU A 177 -9.34 4.06 -5.96
C GLU A 177 -9.06 4.27 -7.45
N VAL A 178 -7.79 4.15 -7.82
CA VAL A 178 -7.31 4.19 -9.20
C VAL A 178 -6.38 3.01 -9.46
N MET A 179 -6.15 2.70 -10.72
CA MET A 179 -5.29 1.60 -11.14
C MET A 179 -4.23 2.09 -12.13
N GLY A 180 -2.96 1.92 -11.78
CA GLY A 180 -1.82 2.09 -12.67
C GLY A 180 -1.32 0.75 -13.23
N VAL A 181 -0.91 0.73 -14.50
CA VAL A 181 -0.39 -0.49 -15.15
C VAL A 181 0.95 -0.22 -15.82
N GLY A 182 1.93 -1.08 -15.59
CA GLY A 182 3.29 -0.97 -16.11
C GLY A 182 3.99 -2.31 -16.29
N ASP A 183 5.08 -2.32 -17.05
CA ASP A 183 5.92 -3.51 -17.21
C ASP A 183 6.82 -3.71 -15.99
N THR A 184 6.98 -2.66 -15.17
CA THR A 184 7.69 -2.67 -13.89
C THR A 184 6.77 -2.14 -12.78
N PHE A 185 7.06 -2.52 -11.53
CA PHE A 185 6.37 -1.98 -10.37
C PHE A 185 6.45 -0.45 -10.31
N GLY A 186 7.64 0.13 -10.51
CA GLY A 186 7.84 1.58 -10.51
C GLY A 186 6.98 2.31 -11.55
N GLU A 187 6.85 1.77 -12.76
CA GLU A 187 5.94 2.33 -13.78
C GLU A 187 4.48 2.27 -13.33
N ALA A 188 4.03 1.11 -12.82
CA ALA A 188 2.65 0.92 -12.39
C ALA A 188 2.31 1.83 -11.20
N PHE A 189 3.21 1.95 -10.22
CA PHE A 189 3.06 2.83 -9.06
C PHE A 189 3.04 4.31 -9.46
N ALA A 190 3.96 4.75 -10.34
CA ALA A 190 3.97 6.12 -10.84
C ALA A 190 2.63 6.51 -11.51
N LYS A 191 2.06 5.60 -12.31
CA LYS A 191 0.76 5.79 -12.95
C LYS A 191 -0.40 5.78 -11.97
N ALA A 192 -0.36 4.92 -10.96
CA ALA A 192 -1.38 4.88 -9.91
C ALA A 192 -1.39 6.21 -9.13
N GLN A 193 -0.21 6.72 -8.75
CA GLN A 193 -0.09 8.02 -8.08
C GLN A 193 -0.61 9.17 -8.95
N MET A 194 -0.21 9.22 -10.22
CA MET A 194 -0.73 10.22 -11.16
C MET A 194 -2.25 10.12 -11.32
N GLY A 195 -2.79 8.90 -11.39
CA GLY A 195 -4.23 8.65 -11.42
C GLY A 195 -4.95 9.17 -10.17
N ALA A 196 -4.30 9.06 -9.01
CA ALA A 196 -4.80 9.57 -7.72
C ALA A 196 -4.74 11.10 -7.61
N SER A 197 -4.35 11.79 -8.68
CA SER A 197 -4.12 13.23 -8.76
C SER A 197 -2.93 13.73 -7.92
N GLU A 198 -2.01 12.83 -7.60
CA GLU A 198 -0.74 13.15 -6.98
C GLU A 198 0.34 13.39 -8.03
N VAL A 199 1.18 14.40 -7.79
CA VAL A 199 2.31 14.73 -8.67
C VAL A 199 3.60 14.47 -7.92
N LEU A 200 4.30 13.39 -8.30
CA LEU A 200 5.60 13.11 -7.73
C LEU A 200 6.61 14.16 -8.19
N PRO A 201 7.36 14.81 -7.28
CA PRO A 201 8.39 15.77 -7.65
C PRO A 201 9.56 15.04 -8.34
N THR A 202 10.21 15.68 -9.31
CA THR A 202 11.37 15.12 -10.01
C THR A 202 12.70 15.68 -9.49
N GLY A 203 12.67 16.48 -8.43
CA GLY A 203 13.83 17.08 -7.78
C GLY A 203 13.44 18.10 -6.70
N GLY A 204 14.42 18.87 -6.24
CA GLY A 204 14.25 19.83 -5.14
C GLY A 204 14.70 19.24 -3.81
N THR A 205 14.02 19.60 -2.73
CA THR A 205 14.39 19.18 -1.37
C THR A 205 13.41 18.14 -0.84
N ALA A 206 13.90 16.98 -0.44
CA ALA A 206 13.12 15.97 0.27
C ALA A 206 13.34 16.10 1.78
N PHE A 207 12.24 16.25 2.53
CA PHE A 207 12.25 16.20 3.99
C PHE A 207 11.98 14.77 4.48
N ILE A 208 12.87 14.23 5.30
CA ILE A 208 12.74 12.89 5.89
C ILE A 208 12.72 12.99 7.43
N SER A 209 11.65 12.50 8.04
CA SER A 209 11.55 12.35 9.49
C SER A 209 10.72 11.12 9.84
N VAL A 210 11.40 10.09 10.33
CA VAL A 210 10.77 8.78 10.58
C VAL A 210 10.72 8.42 12.06
N ARG A 211 9.86 7.48 12.43
CA ARG A 211 9.86 6.78 13.72
C ARG A 211 11.05 5.82 13.85
N ASP A 212 11.24 5.27 15.04
CA ASP A 212 12.42 4.47 15.34
C ASP A 212 12.49 3.15 14.55
N ASP A 213 11.36 2.47 14.35
CA ASP A 213 11.34 1.18 13.64
C ASP A 213 11.63 1.29 12.14
N ASP A 214 11.43 2.48 11.57
CA ASP A 214 11.68 2.73 10.14
C ASP A 214 13.14 3.17 9.88
N LYS A 215 13.91 3.47 10.94
CA LYS A 215 15.31 3.92 10.85
C LYS A 215 16.22 3.00 10.01
N PRO A 216 16.11 1.66 10.06
CA PRO A 216 16.94 0.78 9.24
C PRO A 216 16.79 1.01 7.73
N LEU A 217 15.64 1.54 7.28
CA LEU A 217 15.33 1.74 5.86
C LEU A 217 15.70 3.16 5.36
N VAL A 218 15.93 4.11 6.28
CA VAL A 218 16.20 5.52 5.96
C VAL A 218 17.43 5.69 5.07
N GLU A 219 18.48 4.92 5.30
CA GLU A 219 19.71 5.03 4.53
C GLU A 219 19.46 4.77 3.04
N ALA A 220 18.76 3.69 2.72
CA ALA A 220 18.47 3.30 1.35
C ALA A 220 17.62 4.36 0.65
N VAL A 221 16.54 4.81 1.30
CA VAL A 221 15.65 5.87 0.78
C VAL A 221 16.40 7.18 0.55
N ALA A 222 17.22 7.62 1.52
CA ALA A 222 17.99 8.85 1.37
C ALA A 222 19.01 8.75 0.23
N ARG A 223 19.68 7.59 0.09
CA ARG A 223 20.64 7.34 -1.00
C ARG A 223 19.98 7.40 -2.36
N ASP A 224 18.82 6.76 -2.50
CA ASP A 224 18.06 6.77 -3.76
C ASP A 224 17.60 8.18 -4.13
N LEU A 225 17.05 8.93 -3.18
CA LEU A 225 16.65 10.32 -3.42
C LEU A 225 17.83 11.22 -3.81
N ILE A 226 19.01 11.06 -3.16
CA ILE A 226 20.23 11.78 -3.55
C ILE A 226 20.66 11.42 -4.98
N ASN A 227 20.62 10.14 -5.34
CA ASN A 227 20.96 9.67 -6.69
C ASN A 227 19.98 10.21 -7.74
N LEU A 228 18.72 10.42 -7.35
CA LEU A 228 17.68 11.06 -8.17
C LEU A 228 17.82 12.60 -8.21
N GLY A 229 18.79 13.19 -7.50
CA GLY A 229 19.09 14.62 -7.55
C GLY A 229 18.41 15.47 -6.48
N PHE A 230 17.81 14.88 -5.45
CA PHE A 230 17.24 15.62 -4.33
C PHE A 230 18.30 16.09 -3.33
N GLU A 231 18.10 17.27 -2.78
CA GLU A 231 18.72 17.66 -1.51
C GLU A 231 17.94 17.06 -0.34
N ILE A 232 18.62 16.49 0.64
CA ILE A 232 17.96 15.88 1.80
C ILE A 232 17.99 16.82 2.99
N VAL A 233 16.82 17.00 3.61
CA VAL A 233 16.66 17.68 4.89
C VAL A 233 16.03 16.71 5.88
N ALA A 234 16.55 16.63 7.10
CA ALA A 234 16.05 15.66 8.07
C ALA A 234 16.06 16.17 9.51
N THR A 235 15.18 15.61 10.35
CA THR A 235 15.18 15.87 11.80
C THR A 235 16.41 15.24 12.47
N ALA A 236 16.77 15.73 13.66
CA ALA A 236 18.03 15.39 14.32
C ALA A 236 18.36 13.87 14.39
N GLY A 237 17.37 13.03 14.71
CA GLY A 237 17.56 11.58 14.79
C GLY A 237 17.81 10.93 13.43
N THR A 238 17.00 11.30 12.43
CA THR A 238 17.09 10.82 11.06
C THR A 238 18.38 11.30 10.37
N ALA A 239 18.73 12.59 10.56
CA ALA A 239 19.93 13.19 9.99
C ALA A 239 21.21 12.48 10.44
N LYS A 240 21.31 12.13 11.73
CA LYS A 240 22.47 11.40 12.26
C LYS A 240 22.73 10.06 11.55
N LEU A 241 21.67 9.35 11.18
CA LEU A 241 21.80 8.06 10.46
C LEU A 241 22.27 8.28 9.03
N ILE A 242 21.71 9.28 8.35
CA ILE A 242 22.09 9.63 6.98
C ILE A 242 23.56 10.11 6.95
N GLU A 243 23.98 10.94 7.92
CA GLU A 243 25.37 11.37 8.09
C GLU A 243 26.32 10.20 8.37
N ALA A 244 25.92 9.25 9.23
CA ALA A 244 26.71 8.06 9.55
C ALA A 244 26.91 7.14 8.32
N ALA A 245 25.97 7.13 7.37
CA ALA A 245 26.09 6.46 6.09
C ALA A 245 26.94 7.20 5.05
N GLY A 246 27.52 8.35 5.41
CA GLY A 246 28.35 9.19 4.54
C GLY A 246 27.55 10.00 3.51
N LEU A 247 26.23 10.15 3.70
CA LEU A 247 25.35 10.86 2.79
C LEU A 247 25.18 12.32 3.21
N LYS A 248 25.03 13.23 2.23
CA LYS A 248 24.81 14.65 2.49
C LYS A 248 23.38 14.89 2.97
N VAL A 249 23.24 15.53 4.13
CA VAL A 249 21.93 15.93 4.69
C VAL A 249 22.05 17.26 5.41
N ARG A 250 21.00 18.08 5.30
CA ARG A 250 20.85 19.30 6.09
C ARG A 250 19.90 19.01 7.26
N ARG A 251 20.36 19.24 8.48
CA ARG A 251 19.50 19.10 9.67
C ARG A 251 18.46 20.23 9.73
N VAL A 252 17.24 19.91 10.14
CA VAL A 252 16.18 20.87 10.50
C VAL A 252 15.55 20.51 11.84
N ASN A 253 15.03 21.51 12.54
CA ASN A 253 14.29 21.34 13.77
C ASN A 253 12.87 20.81 13.52
N LYS A 254 12.36 20.00 14.44
CA LYS A 254 10.91 19.79 14.61
C LYS A 254 10.25 21.08 15.08
N VAL A 255 8.93 21.15 14.96
CA VAL A 255 8.14 22.31 15.44
C VAL A 255 8.38 22.58 16.92
N THR A 256 8.57 21.52 17.72
CA THR A 256 8.85 21.57 19.15
C THR A 256 10.29 21.95 19.51
N GLU A 257 11.21 21.98 18.55
CA GLU A 257 12.65 22.16 18.76
C GLU A 257 13.14 23.60 18.47
N GLY A 258 12.24 24.51 18.08
CA GLY A 258 12.55 25.92 17.79
C GLY A 258 12.77 26.25 16.32
N ARG A 259 13.03 27.52 15.99
CA ARG A 259 13.09 28.04 14.61
C ARG A 259 14.51 28.18 14.04
N PRO A 260 14.69 28.07 12.71
CA PRO A 260 13.69 27.67 11.70
C PRO A 260 13.37 26.16 11.80
N HIS A 261 12.11 25.79 11.62
CA HIS A 261 11.65 24.40 11.64
C HIS A 261 11.03 23.98 10.30
N VAL A 262 10.78 22.67 10.11
CA VAL A 262 10.26 22.13 8.84
C VAL A 262 8.98 22.82 8.33
N VAL A 263 8.07 23.24 9.21
CA VAL A 263 6.84 23.94 8.78
C VAL A 263 7.14 25.33 8.18
N ASP A 264 8.24 25.98 8.59
CA ASP A 264 8.67 27.25 7.99
C ASP A 264 9.19 26.99 6.57
N MET A 265 9.96 25.92 6.39
CA MET A 265 10.47 25.50 5.08
C MET A 265 9.35 25.13 4.11
N ILE A 266 8.32 24.41 4.58
CA ILE A 266 7.11 24.12 3.79
C ILE A 266 6.44 25.41 3.34
N LYS A 267 6.29 26.38 4.25
CA LYS A 267 5.64 27.67 3.94
C LYS A 267 6.45 28.56 3.00
N ASN A 268 7.77 28.37 2.97
CA ASN A 268 8.70 29.08 2.09
C ASN A 268 8.93 28.34 0.75
N ASP A 269 8.16 27.28 0.46
CA ASP A 269 8.28 26.45 -0.73
C ASP A 269 9.69 25.83 -0.91
N GLU A 270 10.39 25.57 0.21
CA GLU A 270 11.73 24.98 0.22
C GLU A 270 11.73 23.44 0.10
N VAL A 271 10.57 22.79 0.30
CA VAL A 271 10.41 21.33 0.34
C VAL A 271 9.46 20.87 -0.77
N THR A 272 9.85 19.86 -1.52
CA THR A 272 9.06 19.31 -2.64
C THR A 272 8.55 17.89 -2.37
N LEU A 273 9.19 17.15 -1.47
CA LEU A 273 8.79 15.79 -1.05
C LEU A 273 8.86 15.66 0.47
N ILE A 274 7.86 15.04 1.08
CA ILE A 274 7.85 14.76 2.53
C ILE A 274 7.67 13.26 2.77
N ILE A 275 8.59 12.67 3.53
CA ILE A 275 8.48 11.32 4.11
C ILE A 275 8.42 11.51 5.63
N ASN A 276 7.22 11.45 6.19
CA ASN A 276 7.00 11.67 7.61
C ASN A 276 6.25 10.51 8.28
N THR A 277 6.99 9.61 8.90
CA THR A 277 6.41 8.50 9.66
C THR A 277 6.39 8.84 11.16
N THR A 278 5.33 8.44 11.84
CA THR A 278 5.10 8.80 13.26
C THR A 278 4.46 7.65 14.02
N GLU A 279 4.83 7.52 15.29
CA GLU A 279 4.24 6.54 16.20
C GLU A 279 3.94 7.17 17.56
N GLY A 280 2.85 6.73 18.19
CA GLY A 280 2.40 7.21 19.48
C GLY A 280 1.60 8.50 19.40
N ARG A 281 0.62 8.65 20.29
CA ARG A 281 -0.34 9.76 20.26
C ARG A 281 0.32 11.14 20.27
N GLN A 282 1.37 11.32 21.08
CA GLN A 282 2.06 12.60 21.18
C GLN A 282 2.82 12.94 19.90
N SER A 283 3.62 12.02 19.35
CA SER A 283 4.38 12.26 18.11
C SER A 283 3.46 12.52 16.91
N ILE A 284 2.31 11.84 16.86
CA ILE A 284 1.28 12.06 15.83
C ILE A 284 0.75 13.49 15.94
N ALA A 285 0.36 13.93 17.15
CA ALA A 285 -0.15 15.28 17.38
C ALA A 285 0.91 16.36 17.08
N ASP A 286 2.16 16.14 17.49
CA ASP A 286 3.26 17.09 17.25
C ASP A 286 3.60 17.22 15.75
N SER A 287 3.33 16.18 14.96
CA SER A 287 3.60 16.16 13.52
C SER A 287 2.39 16.54 12.66
N TYR A 288 1.21 16.72 13.26
CA TYR A 288 -0.02 17.13 12.57
C TYR A 288 0.19 18.37 11.69
N SER A 289 0.93 19.36 12.20
CA SER A 289 1.20 20.58 11.44
C SER A 289 2.01 20.32 10.17
N ILE A 290 2.90 19.32 10.15
CA ILE A 290 3.69 18.98 8.96
C ILE A 290 2.75 18.48 7.86
N ARG A 291 1.96 17.44 8.16
CA ARG A 291 1.05 16.82 7.19
C ARG A 291 -0.04 17.78 6.72
N ARG A 292 -0.57 18.60 7.62
CA ARG A 292 -1.56 19.63 7.27
C ARG A 292 -0.98 20.69 6.33
N ASN A 293 0.21 21.22 6.61
CA ASN A 293 0.81 22.24 5.75
C ASN A 293 1.24 21.62 4.40
N ALA A 294 1.70 20.37 4.38
CA ALA A 294 1.99 19.65 3.14
C ALA A 294 0.75 19.57 2.23
N LEU A 295 -0.39 19.16 2.78
CA LEU A 295 -1.66 19.11 2.07
C LEU A 295 -2.10 20.49 1.55
N GLN A 296 -1.96 21.54 2.37
CA GLN A 296 -2.33 22.92 1.99
C GLN A 296 -1.45 23.49 0.88
N HIS A 297 -0.16 23.18 0.90
CA HIS A 297 0.83 23.64 -0.09
C HIS A 297 0.93 22.68 -1.29
N LYS A 298 0.14 21.60 -1.34
CA LYS A 298 0.17 20.57 -2.38
C LYS A 298 1.56 19.93 -2.55
N ILE A 299 2.25 19.73 -1.44
CA ILE A 299 3.51 18.99 -1.40
C ILE A 299 3.17 17.53 -1.19
N TYR A 300 3.70 16.67 -2.05
CA TYR A 300 3.51 15.23 -1.91
C TYR A 300 4.08 14.76 -0.56
N CYS A 301 3.23 14.13 0.25
CA CYS A 301 3.56 13.71 1.60
C CYS A 301 3.12 12.27 1.83
N THR A 302 4.07 11.39 2.11
CA THR A 302 3.78 10.04 2.55
C THR A 302 4.00 9.87 4.06
N THR A 303 3.23 8.98 4.66
CA THR A 303 3.24 8.70 6.11
C THR A 303 3.81 7.33 6.48
N THR A 304 4.28 6.57 5.49
CA THR A 304 4.95 5.28 5.68
C THR A 304 6.30 5.27 4.95
N ILE A 305 7.27 4.51 5.48
CA ILE A 305 8.59 4.42 4.87
C ILE A 305 8.58 3.55 3.61
N ALA A 306 7.74 2.52 3.58
CA ALA A 306 7.57 1.63 2.43
C ALA A 306 6.99 2.37 1.20
N ALA A 307 6.05 3.30 1.40
CA ALA A 307 5.63 4.20 0.33
C ALA A 307 6.77 5.14 -0.10
N GLY A 308 7.65 5.56 0.83
CA GLY A 308 8.90 6.26 0.52
C GLY A 308 9.80 5.49 -0.46
N GLU A 309 9.98 4.19 -0.25
CA GLU A 309 10.70 3.30 -1.17
C GLU A 309 10.00 3.15 -2.51
N ALA A 310 8.66 2.97 -2.51
CA ALA A 310 7.87 2.87 -3.74
C ALA A 310 7.93 4.16 -4.59
N ILE A 311 7.97 5.33 -3.95
CA ILE A 311 8.20 6.61 -4.63
C ILE A 311 9.57 6.63 -5.30
N CYS A 312 10.62 6.14 -4.63
CA CYS A 312 11.96 6.06 -5.23
C CYS A 312 11.94 5.18 -6.49
N GLU A 313 11.27 4.04 -6.46
CA GLU A 313 11.11 3.16 -7.64
C GLU A 313 10.34 3.84 -8.79
N ALA A 314 9.26 4.56 -8.48
CA ALA A 314 8.52 5.34 -9.46
C ALA A 314 9.36 6.47 -10.09
N LEU A 315 10.17 7.16 -9.28
CA LEU A 315 11.05 8.22 -9.78
C LEU A 315 12.21 7.68 -10.63
N LYS A 316 12.75 6.50 -10.31
CA LYS A 316 13.76 5.81 -11.14
C LYS A 316 13.23 5.44 -12.53
N PHE A 317 11.93 5.12 -12.65
CA PHE A 317 11.30 4.82 -13.94
C PHE A 317 11.31 6.05 -14.89
N GLY A 318 11.05 7.24 -14.33
CA GLY A 318 11.03 8.50 -15.07
C GLY A 318 9.70 8.79 -15.78
N PRO A 319 9.68 9.64 -16.83
CA PRO A 319 8.44 10.09 -17.46
C PRO A 319 7.67 8.94 -18.12
N GLU A 320 6.33 9.01 -18.09
CA GLU A 320 5.43 8.03 -18.70
C GLU A 320 5.76 7.78 -20.18
N LYS A 321 5.84 6.50 -20.57
CA LYS A 321 6.26 6.12 -21.93
C LYS A 321 5.18 5.44 -22.76
N THR A 322 4.13 4.88 -22.14
CA THR A 322 3.20 3.99 -22.85
C THR A 322 1.83 3.91 -22.18
N VAL A 323 0.77 4.13 -22.97
CA VAL A 323 -0.62 3.86 -22.57
C VAL A 323 -1.03 2.51 -23.14
N ARG A 324 -1.64 1.67 -22.30
CA ARG A 324 -2.09 0.31 -22.66
C ARG A 324 -3.61 0.24 -22.60
N ARG A 325 -4.27 -0.30 -23.62
CA ARG A 325 -5.70 -0.58 -23.56
C ARG A 325 -5.92 -1.86 -22.77
N LEU A 326 -6.99 -1.90 -21.98
CA LEU A 326 -7.34 -3.09 -21.20
C LEU A 326 -7.52 -4.34 -22.09
N GLN A 327 -8.06 -4.17 -23.29
CA GLN A 327 -8.25 -5.24 -24.26
C GLN A 327 -6.91 -5.85 -24.71
N ASP A 328 -5.87 -5.04 -24.88
CA ASP A 328 -4.55 -5.51 -25.31
C ASP A 328 -3.87 -6.29 -24.19
N LEU A 329 -3.98 -5.80 -22.95
CA LEU A 329 -3.50 -6.51 -21.76
C LEU A 329 -4.17 -7.88 -21.64
N HIS A 330 -5.49 -7.95 -21.78
CA HIS A 330 -6.24 -9.20 -21.66
C HIS A 330 -6.00 -10.16 -22.81
N ALA A 331 -5.72 -9.65 -24.02
CA ALA A 331 -5.31 -10.49 -25.15
C ALA A 331 -3.96 -11.17 -24.86
N GLY A 332 -3.03 -10.47 -24.21
CA GLY A 332 -1.72 -11.00 -23.82
C GLY A 332 -1.79 -12.12 -22.76
N LEU A 333 -2.85 -12.19 -21.96
CA LEU A 333 -3.06 -13.24 -20.95
C LEU A 333 -3.64 -14.55 -21.51
N LYS A 334 -4.21 -14.52 -22.72
CA LYS A 334 -4.87 -15.67 -23.36
C LYS A 334 -3.94 -16.49 -24.26
N ALA A 335 -2.65 -16.15 -24.30
CA ALA A 335 -1.63 -16.79 -25.13
C ALA A 335 -0.98 -17.98 -24.42
#